data_AF-A0A2G5XM51-F1
#
_entry.id   AF-A0A2G5XM51-F1
#
_cell.length_a   1.000
_cell.length_b   1.000
_cell.length_c   1.000
_cell.angle_alpha   90.00
_cell.angle_beta   90.00
_cell.angle_gamma   90.00
#
_symmetry.space_group_name_H-M   'P 1'
#
loop_
_entity.id
_entity.type
_entity.pdbx_description
1 polymer ?
#
loop_
_entity_poly.entity_id
_entity_poly.type
_entity_poly.pdbx_seq_one_letter_code
_entity_poly.pdbx_strand_id
1 'polypeptide(L)'
;MDIATEALYDLLENKLHIQLSDAEQTITSNTLNSEGAELLGINQSDNTLQTERFLTDTKGALIENYMANCKANMYSFHIKLSREK
;
A
#
# COMPACT_ATOMS: atom_id res chain seq x y z
N MET A 1 9.26 -3.78 -11.57
CA MET A 1 9.03 -5.23 -11.49
C MET A 1 7.56 -5.38 -11.14
N ASP A 2 6.75 -5.62 -12.16
CA ASP A 2 5.27 -5.67 -12.11
C ASP A 2 4.85 -7.08 -11.70
N ILE A 3 5.33 -7.49 -10.52
CA ILE A 3 5.03 -8.78 -9.92
C ILE A 3 4.33 -8.43 -8.61
N ALA A 4 3.02 -8.65 -8.54
CA ALA A 4 2.39 -9.34 -7.42
C ALA A 4 1.00 -8.83 -7.05
N THR A 5 0.53 -7.63 -7.42
CA THR A 5 -0.75 -7.14 -6.84
C THR A 5 -1.97 -7.88 -7.39
N GLU A 6 -2.12 -7.97 -8.70
CA GLU A 6 -3.19 -8.79 -9.32
C GLU A 6 -2.99 -10.26 -8.98
N ALA A 7 -1.75 -10.77 -9.10
CA ALA A 7 -1.45 -12.18 -8.80
C ALA A 7 -1.69 -12.56 -7.32
N LEU A 8 -1.49 -11.65 -6.37
CA LEU A 8 -1.71 -11.90 -4.94
C LEU A 8 -3.19 -11.88 -4.59
N TYR A 9 -3.93 -10.87 -5.03
CA TYR A 9 -5.38 -10.83 -4.76
C TYR A 9 -6.11 -11.94 -5.51
N ASP A 10 -5.69 -12.25 -6.74
CA ASP A 10 -6.20 -13.41 -7.47
C ASP A 10 -5.90 -14.72 -6.75
N LEU A 11 -4.71 -14.87 -6.16
CA LEU A 11 -4.39 -16.05 -5.37
C LEU A 11 -5.29 -16.15 -4.12
N LEU A 12 -5.43 -15.05 -3.38
CA LEU A 12 -6.22 -15.00 -2.15
C LEU A 12 -7.70 -15.32 -2.43
N GLU A 13 -8.30 -14.69 -3.43
CA GLU A 13 -9.73 -14.84 -3.72
C GLU A 13 -10.02 -16.10 -4.54
N ASN A 14 -9.27 -16.37 -5.62
CA ASN A 14 -9.62 -17.43 -6.57
C ASN A 14 -9.03 -18.79 -6.22
N LYS A 15 -7.86 -18.83 -5.55
CA LYS A 15 -7.21 -20.11 -5.18
C LYS A 15 -7.43 -20.48 -3.72
N LEU A 16 -7.41 -19.51 -2.81
CA LEU A 16 -7.54 -19.74 -1.38
C LEU A 16 -8.96 -19.47 -0.86
N HIS A 17 -9.85 -18.95 -1.71
CA HIS A 17 -11.25 -18.68 -1.38
C HIS A 17 -11.44 -17.76 -0.15
N ILE A 18 -10.50 -16.84 0.05
CA ILE A 18 -10.59 -15.80 1.07
C ILE A 18 -11.44 -14.66 0.50
N GLN A 19 -12.45 -14.24 1.25
CA GLN A 19 -13.29 -13.10 0.87
C GLN A 19 -12.74 -11.82 1.50
N LEU A 20 -12.12 -10.99 0.67
CA LEU A 20 -11.65 -9.66 1.08
C LEU A 20 -12.87 -8.73 1.27
N SER A 21 -12.84 -7.86 2.28
CA SER A 21 -13.99 -7.02 2.64
C SER A 21 -13.65 -5.55 2.78
N ASP A 22 -12.84 -5.19 3.78
CA ASP A 22 -12.54 -3.79 4.11
C ASP A 22 -11.03 -3.55 4.09
N ALA A 23 -10.64 -2.34 3.70
CA ALA A 23 -9.26 -1.90 3.71
C ALA A 23 -9.15 -0.48 4.28
N GLU A 24 -8.31 -0.34 5.30
CA GLU A 24 -7.91 0.96 5.83
C GLU A 24 -6.52 1.30 5.29
N GLN A 25 -6.36 2.48 4.68
CA GLN A 25 -5.07 2.95 4.17
C GLN A 25 -4.70 4.30 4.76
N THR A 26 -3.52 4.37 5.35
CA THR A 26 -2.89 5.59 5.85
C THR A 26 -1.78 6.02 4.91
N ILE A 27 -1.75 7.32 4.56
CA ILE A 27 -0.72 7.92 3.72
C ILE A 27 0.01 8.99 4.54
N THR A 28 1.31 8.84 4.73
CA THR A 28 2.15 9.74 5.53
C THR A 28 3.42 10.14 4.79
N SER A 29 4.03 11.24 5.21
CA SER A 29 5.39 11.59 4.78
C SER A 29 6.38 10.88 5.70
N ASN A 30 7.43 10.30 5.13
CA ASN A 30 8.50 9.69 5.90
C ASN A 30 9.88 9.94 5.25
N THR A 31 10.95 9.80 6.01
CA THR A 31 12.31 9.67 5.46
C THR A 31 12.75 8.22 5.57
N LEU A 32 13.67 7.80 4.70
CA LEU A 32 14.19 6.43 4.72
C LEU A 32 15.52 6.34 5.44
N ASN A 33 15.87 5.13 5.87
CA ASN A 33 17.25 4.81 6.22
C ASN A 33 18.13 4.81 4.96
N SER A 34 19.45 4.73 5.14
CA SER A 34 20.41 4.84 4.04
C SER A 34 20.19 3.76 2.97
N GLU A 35 19.88 2.52 3.36
CA GLU A 35 19.61 1.41 2.44
C GLU A 35 18.34 1.68 1.60
N GLY A 36 17.24 2.10 2.24
CA GLY A 36 16.00 2.40 1.53
C GLY A 36 16.13 3.61 0.59
N ALA A 37 16.91 4.62 1.00
CA ALA A 37 17.22 5.77 0.16
C ALA A 37 18.04 5.37 -1.07
N GLU A 38 19.02 4.47 -0.91
CA GLU A 38 19.83 3.92 -2.01
C GLU A 38 18.97 3.11 -2.99
N LEU A 39 18.12 2.21 -2.49
CA LEU A 39 17.21 1.39 -3.32
C LEU A 39 16.23 2.25 -4.14
N LEU A 40 15.80 3.40 -3.61
CA LEU A 40 14.94 4.34 -4.32
C LEU A 40 15.72 5.41 -5.11
N GLY A 41 17.04 5.46 -5.00
CA GLY A 41 17.87 6.49 -5.62
C GLY A 41 17.43 7.91 -5.21
N ILE A 42 17.28 8.14 -3.91
CA ILE A 42 16.97 9.45 -3.30
C ILE A 42 17.99 9.77 -2.21
N ASN A 43 18.07 11.04 -1.79
CA ASN A 43 18.85 11.38 -0.61
C ASN A 43 18.12 10.95 0.67
N GLN A 44 18.86 10.65 1.72
CA GLN A 44 18.28 10.26 3.00
C GLN A 44 17.44 11.37 3.66
N SER A 45 17.72 12.63 3.31
CA SER A 45 16.93 13.79 3.73
C SER A 45 15.65 14.00 2.92
N ASP A 46 15.49 13.29 1.80
CA ASP A 46 14.31 13.43 0.95
C ASP A 46 13.12 12.72 1.60
N ASN A 47 11.94 13.33 1.51
CA ASN A 47 10.71 12.72 1.96
C ASN A 47 10.13 11.79 0.89
N THR A 48 9.59 10.66 1.34
CA THR A 48 8.77 9.73 0.58
C THR A 48 7.31 9.85 0.99
N LEU A 49 6.41 9.38 0.12
CA LEU A 49 5.04 9.08 0.52
C LEU A 49 5.00 7.63 0.96
N GLN A 50 4.76 7.41 2.24
CA GLN A 50 4.56 6.09 2.81
C GLN A 50 3.07 5.75 2.79
N THR A 51 2.75 4.57 2.28
CA THR A 51 1.43 3.96 2.37
C THR A 51 1.49 2.77 3.30
N GLU A 52 0.59 2.74 4.27
CA GLU A 52 0.31 1.56 5.09
C GLU A 52 -1.15 1.15 4.86
N ARG A 53 -1.41 -0.13 4.61
CA ARG A 53 -2.76 -0.65 4.39
C ARG A 53 -3.01 -1.93 5.18
N PHE A 54 -4.11 -1.94 5.91
CA PHE A 54 -4.65 -3.12 6.58
C PHE A 54 -5.86 -3.61 5.79
N LEU A 55 -5.81 -4.86 5.32
CA LEU A 55 -6.90 -5.50 4.59
C LEU A 55 -7.50 -6.61 5.44
N THR A 56 -8.82 -6.63 5.54
CA THR A 56 -9.56 -7.58 6.38
C THR A 56 -10.55 -8.42 5.57
N ASP A 57 -10.87 -9.61 6.08
CA ASP A 57 -11.94 -10.43 5.53
C ASP A 57 -13.33 -9.99 6.03
N THR A 58 -14.37 -10.66 5.55
CA THR A 58 -15.77 -10.39 5.93
C THR A 58 -16.09 -10.64 7.41
N LYS A 59 -15.17 -11.25 8.17
CA LYS A 59 -15.26 -11.48 9.61
C LYS A 59 -14.41 -10.49 10.42
N GLY A 60 -13.74 -9.56 9.75
CA GLY A 60 -12.82 -8.59 10.36
C GLY A 60 -11.45 -9.17 10.72
N ALA A 61 -11.11 -10.37 10.26
CA ALA A 61 -9.78 -10.93 10.47
C ALA A 61 -8.78 -10.23 9.54
N LEU A 62 -7.61 -9.85 10.08
CA LEU A 62 -6.53 -9.23 9.30
C LEU A 62 -5.93 -10.25 8.32
N ILE A 63 -5.97 -9.92 7.03
CA ILE A 63 -5.45 -10.75 5.93
C ILE A 63 -4.09 -10.23 5.44
N GLU A 64 -3.94 -8.91 5.27
CA GLU A 64 -2.71 -8.29 4.76
C GLU A 64 -2.37 -7.02 5.56
N ASN A 65 -1.09 -6.87 5.87
CA ASN A 65 -0.47 -5.60 6.22
C ASN A 65 0.53 -5.23 5.11
N TYR A 66 0.19 -4.22 4.32
CA TYR A 66 1.01 -3.70 3.23
C TYR A 66 1.67 -2.39 3.66
N MET A 67 2.99 -2.29 3.44
CA MET A 67 3.73 -1.06 3.67
C MET A 67 4.66 -0.78 2.49
N ALA A 68 4.59 0.42 1.94
CA ALA A 68 5.44 0.84 0.84
C ALA A 68 5.81 2.31 0.92
N ASN A 69 6.94 2.65 0.31
CA ASN A 69 7.42 4.02 0.17
C ASN A 69 7.60 4.33 -1.32
N CYS A 70 7.05 5.45 -1.76
CA CYS A 70 7.26 5.93 -3.13
C CYS A 70 7.87 7.34 -3.13
N LYS A 71 8.61 7.64 -4.20
CA LYS A 71 9.26 8.94 -4.37
C LYS A 71 8.19 10.02 -4.55
N ALA A 72 8.16 11.00 -3.63
CA ALA A 72 7.11 12.01 -3.60
C ALA A 72 7.04 12.87 -4.88
N ASN A 73 8.15 12.99 -5.62
CA ASN A 73 8.21 13.73 -6.88
C ASN A 73 7.76 12.92 -8.11
N MET A 74 7.53 11.61 -7.98
CA MET A 74 7.13 10.73 -9.09
C MET A 74 5.71 10.19 -8.96
N TYR A 75 5.13 10.20 -7.75
CA TYR A 75 3.85 9.58 -7.46
C TYR A 75 2.88 10.56 -6.80
N SER A 76 1.60 10.38 -7.10
CA SER A 76 0.50 11.07 -6.45
C SER A 76 -0.64 10.09 -6.18
N PHE A 77 -1.41 10.36 -5.13
CA PHE A 77 -2.63 9.62 -4.82
C PHE A 77 -3.83 10.37 -5.35
N HIS A 78 -4.56 9.74 -6.26
CA HIS A 78 -5.85 10.25 -6.73
C HIS A 78 -6.97 9.51 -6.01
N ILE A 79 -7.72 10.24 -5.18
CA ILE A 79 -8.81 9.69 -4.36
C ILE A 79 -10.12 10.33 -4.79
N LYS A 80 -11.07 9.52 -5.24
CA LYS A 80 -12.45 9.96 -5.51
C LYS A 80 -13.25 9.81 -4.23
N LEU A 81 -13.70 10.94 -3.68
CA LEU A 81 -14.56 10.97 -2.50
C LEU A 81 -15.98 11.36 -2.90
N SER A 82 -16.97 10.70 -2.30
CA SER A 82 -18.38 11.05 -2.44
C SER A 82 -19.03 11.08 -1.07
N ARG A 83 -19.97 12.00 -0.88
CA ARG A 83 -20.81 12.06 0.32
C ARG A 83 -22.17 11.47 -0.03
N GLU A 84 -22.56 10.39 0.62
CA GLU A 84 -23.95 9.94 0.56
C GLU A 84 -24.83 10.85 1.44
N LYS A 85 -26.06 11.10 0.98
CA LYS A 85 -27.05 11.94 1.66
C LYS A 85 -27.96 11.11 2.53
#